data_AF-A0A2V3JJF2-F1
#
_entry.id   AF-A0A2V3JJF2-F1
#
_cell.length_a   1.000
_cell.length_b   1.000
_cell.length_c   1.000
_cell.angle_alpha   90.00
_cell.angle_beta   90.00
_cell.angle_gamma   90.00
#
_symmetry.space_group_name_H-M   'P 1'
#
loop_
_entity.id
_entity.type
_entity.pdbx_description
1 polymer ?
#
loop_
_entity_poly.entity_id
_entity_poly.type
_entity_poly.pdbx_seq_one_letter_code
_entity_poly.pdbx_strand_id
1 'polypeptide(L)'
;MNKIKTLFVVSLLLTCLYIPCIAAAGNNDGLHTQDAQVDRTVGQAHAGMGVAADAQATRRDSRDELQRAREVYRNDKTPENQQMLMDAAKDYLLQMLDLMIGRLTLLQERIEFAEKNNILVPDGASENIDRYIIRFEGYEIEVRSADTAADIRSVARSINHEWRSSRREILHCTKYMLASRIELYLEKANNIYDRLDVKIGELEDEDVDTTNLRQNQEDFKEALVCIEENYELAKEAVSDDEINSGEVRQYIRNASRCIREANNLLRDMFRELRALEGYMDGAVILTGTGSFDASGSGTAWLHGSLDLALVCDSGTLMVRDRAGDMEIAVTGNGVKGQSGRWTVYHGFDGTADITGSDVSVVLVGSGVDLTVTGTGRAILVGDGTYQVKGSGGDMISSGDWQEPRDGYEIGVDESVSEEGDSTGDDLLDEAEDETAVDDTANEPDSGTDDAGDGDTDTSNNETESGTDDNGATS
;
A
#
# COMPACT_ATOMS: atom_id res chain seq x y z
N MET A 1 25.77 28.85 16.10
CA MET A 1 24.92 27.82 16.73
C MET A 1 23.49 27.80 16.15
N ASN A 2 23.28 28.39 14.96
CA ASN A 2 21.93 28.72 14.45
C ASN A 2 21.61 28.04 13.11
N LYS A 3 22.39 27.03 12.71
CA LYS A 3 22.28 26.41 11.40
C LYS A 3 21.21 25.27 11.35
N ILE A 4 20.86 24.68 12.49
CA ILE A 4 20.10 23.40 12.56
C ILE A 4 18.56 23.54 12.39
N LYS A 5 17.96 24.75 12.47
CA LYS A 5 16.49 24.89 12.59
C LYS A 5 15.70 24.90 11.27
N THR A 6 16.28 25.35 10.14
CA THR A 6 15.54 25.59 8.87
C THR A 6 15.18 24.31 8.10
N LEU A 7 15.97 23.25 8.27
CA LEU A 7 15.73 21.94 7.63
C LEU A 7 14.55 21.20 8.28
N PHE A 8 14.19 21.57 9.50
CA PHE A 8 13.17 20.90 10.30
C PHE A 8 11.75 21.21 9.82
N VAL A 9 11.48 22.41 9.31
CA VAL A 9 10.12 22.82 8.86
C VAL A 9 9.81 22.28 7.45
N VAL A 10 10.78 22.28 6.54
CA VAL A 10 10.63 21.68 5.20
C VAL A 10 10.59 20.14 5.27
N SER A 11 11.37 19.53 6.17
CA SER A 11 11.27 18.09 6.46
C SER A 11 9.93 17.74 7.12
N LEU A 12 9.35 18.61 7.96
CA LEU A 12 8.07 18.38 8.64
C LEU A 12 6.96 18.42 7.61
N LEU A 13 6.94 19.46 6.78
CA LEU A 13 6.02 19.64 5.65
C LEU A 13 6.14 18.54 4.59
N LEU A 14 7.36 18.06 4.30
CA LEU A 14 7.56 16.88 3.47
C LEU A 14 6.90 15.66 4.14
N THR A 15 7.20 15.33 5.40
CA THR A 15 6.55 14.21 6.11
C THR A 15 5.02 14.28 6.18
N CYS A 16 4.42 15.49 6.25
CA CYS A 16 2.97 15.69 6.21
C CYS A 16 2.31 15.35 4.87
N LEU A 17 3.06 15.48 3.78
CA LEU A 17 2.57 15.23 2.41
C LEU A 17 2.75 13.76 1.99
N TYR A 18 3.38 12.91 2.83
CA TYR A 18 3.59 11.47 2.60
C TYR A 18 2.62 10.54 3.31
N ILE A 19 1.59 11.04 4.01
CA ILE A 19 0.49 10.17 4.46
C ILE A 19 -0.47 10.03 3.28
N PRO A 20 -0.63 8.83 2.66
CA PRO A 20 -1.57 8.66 1.58
C PRO A 20 -2.97 9.01 2.08
N CYS A 21 -3.58 10.01 1.44
CA CYS A 21 -5.01 10.20 1.49
C CYS A 21 -5.67 8.99 0.79
N ILE A 22 -6.07 7.99 1.55
CA ILE A 22 -7.01 6.97 1.05
C ILE A 22 -8.40 7.61 1.02
N ALA A 23 -8.85 8.05 -0.15
CA ALA A 23 -10.27 8.12 -0.52
C ALA A 23 -10.48 8.36 -2.03
N ALA A 24 -10.92 7.29 -2.71
CA ALA A 24 -11.95 7.22 -3.76
C ALA A 24 -11.89 8.02 -5.08
N ALA A 25 -11.91 7.24 -6.17
CA ALA A 25 -12.60 7.43 -7.47
C ALA A 25 -11.85 8.05 -8.67
N GLY A 26 -11.60 7.21 -9.69
CA GLY A 26 -11.97 7.51 -11.09
C GLY A 26 -10.87 7.74 -12.13
N ASN A 27 -10.67 6.73 -12.99
CA ASN A 27 -10.11 6.71 -14.36
C ASN A 27 -8.60 6.91 -14.60
N ASN A 28 -8.02 5.88 -15.24
CA ASN A 28 -6.68 5.79 -15.83
C ASN A 28 -6.74 6.03 -17.35
N ASP A 29 -5.64 6.47 -17.95
CA ASP A 29 -5.22 6.11 -19.32
C ASP A 29 -3.69 6.34 -19.53
N GLY A 30 -2.99 5.24 -19.89
CA GLY A 30 -1.74 5.09 -20.69
C GLY A 30 -0.40 5.69 -20.21
N LEU A 31 0.68 4.93 -19.90
CA LEU A 31 1.63 4.15 -20.75
C LEU A 31 2.37 4.99 -21.84
N HIS A 32 3.67 4.92 -22.14
CA HIS A 32 4.86 4.11 -21.74
C HIS A 32 6.12 4.64 -22.48
N THR A 33 7.34 4.31 -22.00
CA THR A 33 8.45 3.55 -22.67
C THR A 33 9.86 3.97 -22.18
N GLN A 34 10.57 3.15 -21.37
CA GLN A 34 11.64 2.14 -21.67
C GLN A 34 13.06 2.73 -21.91
N ASP A 35 14.17 2.24 -21.31
CA ASP A 35 14.59 0.83 -21.32
C ASP A 35 15.73 0.49 -20.33
N ALA A 36 15.66 -0.69 -19.67
CA ALA A 36 16.51 -1.86 -19.98
C ALA A 36 16.84 -2.82 -18.81
N GLN A 37 16.79 -2.43 -17.53
CA GLN A 37 17.09 -3.36 -16.41
C GLN A 37 16.16 -3.25 -15.19
N VAL A 38 15.20 -2.33 -15.24
CA VAL A 38 14.12 -2.15 -14.24
C VAL A 38 12.80 -2.81 -14.70
N ASP A 39 12.78 -3.33 -15.93
CA ASP A 39 11.60 -3.89 -16.62
C ASP A 39 11.04 -5.20 -16.04
N ARG A 40 11.74 -5.88 -15.12
CA ARG A 40 11.17 -7.09 -14.47
C ARG A 40 10.36 -6.77 -13.24
N THR A 41 10.81 -5.85 -12.41
CA THR A 41 10.23 -5.59 -11.08
C THR A 41 9.18 -4.49 -11.09
N VAL A 42 9.29 -3.49 -11.98
CA VAL A 42 8.25 -2.43 -12.10
C VAL A 42 7.07 -2.88 -12.96
N GLY A 43 7.29 -3.79 -13.91
CA GLY A 43 6.23 -4.49 -14.63
C GLY A 43 5.32 -5.36 -13.73
N GLN A 44 5.77 -5.73 -12.52
CA GLN A 44 4.99 -6.51 -11.56
C GLN A 44 4.22 -5.65 -10.53
N ALA A 45 4.65 -4.41 -10.29
CA ALA A 45 4.04 -3.55 -9.26
C ALA A 45 2.86 -2.70 -9.77
N HIS A 46 2.93 -2.15 -11.01
CA HIS A 46 1.76 -1.51 -11.65
C HIS A 46 0.78 -2.53 -12.27
N ALA A 47 1.28 -3.73 -12.55
CA ALA A 47 0.44 -4.91 -12.68
C ALA A 47 -0.36 -5.15 -11.38
N GLY A 48 0.20 -5.01 -10.18
CA GLY A 48 -0.46 -5.39 -8.92
C GLY A 48 -1.93 -5.00 -8.70
N MET A 49 -2.37 -3.77 -8.99
CA MET A 49 -3.77 -3.34 -8.76
C MET A 49 -4.71 -3.63 -9.94
N GLY A 50 -4.27 -3.36 -11.17
CA GLY A 50 -5.00 -3.73 -12.39
C GLY A 50 -5.08 -5.24 -12.54
N VAL A 51 -3.98 -5.96 -12.32
CA VAL A 51 -3.86 -7.42 -12.29
C VAL A 51 -4.49 -8.03 -11.05
N ALA A 52 -4.61 -7.37 -9.89
CA ALA A 52 -5.43 -7.95 -8.82
C ALA A 52 -6.92 -7.94 -9.17
N ALA A 53 -7.45 -6.83 -9.71
CA ALA A 53 -8.83 -6.74 -10.16
C ALA A 53 -9.08 -7.60 -11.42
N ASP A 54 -8.18 -7.55 -12.40
CA ASP A 54 -8.22 -8.33 -13.64
C ASP A 54 -7.99 -9.81 -13.37
N ALA A 55 -7.10 -10.22 -12.46
CA ALA A 55 -6.91 -11.63 -12.12
C ALA A 55 -8.03 -12.15 -11.21
N GLN A 56 -8.68 -11.30 -10.39
CA GLN A 56 -9.93 -11.67 -9.73
C GLN A 56 -11.09 -11.81 -10.73
N ALA A 57 -11.20 -10.92 -11.72
CA ALA A 57 -12.18 -11.01 -12.79
C ALA A 57 -11.93 -12.26 -13.66
N THR A 58 -10.69 -12.47 -14.09
CA THR A 58 -10.24 -13.63 -14.87
C THR A 58 -10.51 -14.95 -14.12
N ARG A 59 -10.23 -15.00 -12.81
CA ARG A 59 -10.59 -16.16 -11.96
C ARG A 59 -12.09 -16.38 -11.84
N ARG A 60 -12.90 -15.31 -11.73
CA ARG A 60 -14.36 -15.42 -11.73
C ARG A 60 -14.84 -15.98 -13.07
N ASP A 61 -14.29 -15.48 -14.17
CA ASP A 61 -14.64 -15.92 -15.52
C ASP A 61 -14.30 -17.40 -15.75
N SER A 62 -13.12 -17.88 -15.35
CA SER A 62 -12.75 -19.30 -15.49
C SER A 62 -13.51 -20.22 -14.55
N ARG A 63 -13.87 -19.76 -13.34
CA ARG A 63 -14.77 -20.49 -12.45
C ARG A 63 -16.15 -20.65 -13.08
N ASP A 64 -16.70 -19.58 -13.63
CA ASP A 64 -18.01 -19.57 -14.28
C ASP A 64 -17.99 -20.45 -15.54
N GLU A 65 -16.89 -20.44 -16.31
CA GLU A 65 -16.69 -21.32 -17.46
C GLU A 65 -16.65 -22.80 -17.04
N LEU A 66 -15.91 -23.13 -15.98
CA LEU A 66 -15.88 -24.49 -15.42
C LEU A 66 -17.26 -24.93 -14.95
N GLN A 67 -18.01 -24.06 -14.29
CA GLN A 67 -19.37 -24.36 -13.84
C GLN A 67 -20.31 -24.62 -15.03
N ARG A 68 -20.25 -23.75 -16.05
CA ARG A 68 -21.04 -23.92 -17.29
C ARG A 68 -20.68 -25.23 -18.00
N ALA A 69 -19.40 -25.54 -18.16
CA ALA A 69 -18.97 -26.79 -18.79
C ALA A 69 -19.43 -28.03 -18.00
N ARG A 70 -19.47 -27.93 -16.66
CA ARG A 70 -19.97 -29.00 -15.79
C ARG A 70 -21.47 -29.23 -15.96
N GLU A 71 -22.25 -28.17 -16.11
CA GLU A 71 -23.70 -28.25 -16.37
C GLU A 71 -23.99 -28.87 -17.74
N VAL A 72 -23.28 -28.44 -18.78
CA VAL A 72 -23.43 -28.99 -20.14
C VAL A 72 -23.12 -30.49 -20.17
N TYR A 73 -21.99 -30.91 -19.60
CA TYR A 73 -21.64 -32.33 -19.54
C TYR A 73 -22.62 -33.17 -18.69
N ARG A 74 -23.19 -32.59 -17.63
CA ARG A 74 -24.20 -33.28 -16.81
C ARG A 74 -25.48 -33.53 -17.61
N ASN A 75 -25.89 -32.56 -18.41
CA ASN A 75 -27.10 -32.64 -19.23
C ASN A 75 -26.92 -33.52 -20.48
N ASP A 76 -25.71 -33.57 -21.04
CA ASP A 76 -25.40 -34.36 -22.23
C ASP A 76 -23.96 -34.91 -22.19
N LYS A 77 -23.82 -36.23 -22.05
CA LYS A 77 -22.54 -36.92 -21.83
C LYS A 77 -21.88 -37.35 -23.13
N THR A 78 -21.54 -36.39 -23.98
CA THR A 78 -20.79 -36.63 -25.22
C THR A 78 -19.28 -36.53 -25.00
N PRO A 79 -18.44 -37.16 -25.84
CA PRO A 79 -16.99 -36.97 -25.81
C PRO A 79 -16.57 -35.49 -25.98
N GLU A 80 -17.32 -34.73 -26.77
CA GLU A 80 -17.10 -33.30 -27.00
C GLU A 80 -17.36 -32.49 -25.71
N ASN A 81 -18.46 -32.75 -25.01
CA ASN A 81 -18.77 -32.09 -23.73
C ASN A 81 -17.82 -32.53 -22.62
N GLN A 82 -17.32 -33.78 -22.66
CA GLN A 82 -16.28 -34.26 -21.76
C GLN A 82 -14.97 -33.50 -21.96
N GLN A 83 -14.56 -33.29 -23.23
CA GLN A 83 -13.36 -32.54 -23.55
C GLN A 83 -13.49 -31.08 -23.13
N MET A 84 -14.63 -30.44 -23.40
CA MET A 84 -14.91 -29.06 -22.99
C MET A 84 -14.81 -28.88 -21.46
N LEU A 85 -15.34 -29.84 -20.69
CA LEU A 85 -15.20 -29.84 -19.23
C LEU A 85 -13.74 -30.00 -18.78
N MET A 86 -12.96 -30.84 -19.46
CA MET A 86 -11.55 -31.03 -19.15
C MET A 86 -10.71 -29.78 -19.46
N ASP A 87 -10.98 -29.11 -20.59
CA ASP A 87 -10.30 -27.88 -20.98
C ASP A 87 -10.60 -26.74 -20.00
N ALA A 88 -11.88 -26.55 -19.64
CA ALA A 88 -12.28 -25.56 -18.64
C ALA A 88 -11.68 -25.85 -17.25
N ALA A 89 -11.54 -27.12 -16.87
CA ALA A 89 -10.91 -27.50 -15.62
C ALA A 89 -9.40 -27.20 -15.61
N LYS A 90 -8.69 -27.44 -16.72
CA LYS A 90 -7.28 -27.09 -16.86
C LYS A 90 -7.07 -25.58 -16.79
N ASP A 91 -7.87 -24.81 -17.52
CA ASP A 91 -7.80 -23.35 -17.54
C ASP A 91 -8.01 -22.77 -16.14
N TYR A 92 -9.06 -23.21 -15.43
CA TYR A 92 -9.31 -22.81 -14.05
C TYR A 92 -8.13 -23.13 -13.12
N LEU A 93 -7.53 -24.32 -13.22
CA LEU A 93 -6.40 -24.72 -12.37
C LEU A 93 -5.14 -23.89 -12.66
N LEU A 94 -4.86 -23.59 -13.93
CA LEU A 94 -3.71 -22.76 -14.31
C LEU A 94 -3.86 -21.34 -13.78
N GLN A 95 -5.03 -20.72 -13.95
CA GLN A 95 -5.27 -19.37 -13.43
C GLN A 95 -5.22 -19.31 -11.90
N MET A 96 -5.67 -20.38 -11.23
CA MET A 96 -5.51 -20.51 -9.78
C MET A 96 -4.04 -20.59 -9.36
N LEU A 97 -3.20 -21.32 -10.10
CA LEU A 97 -1.77 -21.43 -9.85
C LEU A 97 -1.06 -20.10 -10.07
N ASP A 98 -1.33 -19.41 -11.18
CA ASP A 98 -0.78 -18.08 -11.50
C ASP A 98 -1.04 -17.10 -10.34
N LEU A 99 -2.27 -17.10 -9.82
CA LEU A 99 -2.66 -16.28 -8.68
C LEU A 99 -1.94 -16.65 -7.38
N MET A 100 -1.77 -17.94 -7.08
CA MET A 100 -1.04 -18.38 -5.91
C MET A 100 0.44 -17.98 -6.00
N ILE A 101 1.07 -18.24 -7.15
CA ILE A 101 2.48 -17.91 -7.42
C ILE A 101 2.70 -16.40 -7.33
N GLY A 102 1.86 -15.59 -7.98
CA GLY A 102 1.99 -14.13 -7.93
C GLY A 102 1.88 -13.57 -6.50
N ARG A 103 0.95 -14.09 -5.70
CA ARG A 103 0.81 -13.68 -4.28
C ARG A 103 2.01 -14.07 -3.43
N LEU A 104 2.53 -15.28 -3.64
CA LEU A 104 3.70 -15.76 -2.92
C LEU A 104 4.96 -14.99 -3.30
N THR A 105 5.12 -14.64 -4.58
CA THR A 105 6.24 -13.82 -5.07
C THR A 105 6.24 -12.44 -4.39
N LEU A 106 5.08 -11.77 -4.34
CA LEU A 106 4.95 -10.49 -3.66
C LEU A 106 5.24 -10.60 -2.15
N LEU A 107 4.83 -11.71 -1.52
CA LEU A 107 5.13 -11.96 -0.11
C LEU A 107 6.62 -12.21 0.11
N GLN A 108 7.27 -12.98 -0.77
CA GLN A 108 8.70 -13.27 -0.74
C GLN A 108 9.52 -11.98 -0.82
N GLU A 109 9.27 -11.13 -1.82
CA GLU A 109 9.97 -9.84 -1.97
C GLU A 109 9.88 -8.98 -0.71
N ARG A 110 8.70 -8.97 -0.07
CA ARG A 110 8.47 -8.24 1.19
C ARG A 110 9.23 -8.84 2.36
N ILE A 111 9.31 -10.18 2.45
CA ILE A 111 10.07 -10.88 3.49
C ILE A 111 11.58 -10.67 3.28
N GLU A 112 12.08 -10.81 2.06
CA GLU A 112 13.50 -10.57 1.74
C GLU A 112 13.93 -9.14 2.08
N PHE A 113 13.06 -8.16 1.79
CA PHE A 113 13.29 -6.79 2.24
C PHE A 113 13.37 -6.71 3.77
N ALA A 114 12.46 -7.37 4.49
CA ALA A 114 12.47 -7.37 5.95
C ALA A 114 13.77 -8.00 6.50
N GLU A 115 14.15 -9.19 6.02
CA GLU A 115 15.38 -9.89 6.40
C GLU A 115 16.62 -9.02 6.16
N LYS A 116 16.72 -8.38 4.99
CA LYS A 116 17.85 -7.52 4.63
C LYS A 116 18.00 -6.29 5.52
N ASN A 117 16.89 -5.76 6.02
CA ASN A 117 16.85 -4.59 6.89
C ASN A 117 16.79 -4.96 8.38
N ASN A 118 17.04 -6.23 8.74
CA ASN A 118 16.97 -6.74 10.10
C ASN A 118 15.61 -6.51 10.79
N ILE A 119 14.54 -6.47 10.01
CA ILE A 119 13.17 -6.41 10.50
C ILE A 119 12.76 -7.84 10.91
N LEU A 120 12.16 -7.98 12.09
CA LEU A 120 11.80 -9.29 12.65
C LEU A 120 10.81 -10.06 11.76
N VAL A 121 11.26 -11.19 11.22
CA VAL A 121 10.47 -12.19 10.51
C VAL A 121 10.95 -13.60 10.89
N PRO A 122 10.15 -14.66 10.66
CA PRO A 122 10.60 -16.02 10.95
C PRO A 122 11.87 -16.40 10.16
N ASP A 123 12.78 -17.12 10.80
CA ASP A 123 14.04 -17.55 10.18
C ASP A 123 13.78 -18.42 8.95
N GLY A 124 14.43 -18.08 7.82
CA GLY A 124 14.30 -18.82 6.55
C GLY A 124 12.92 -18.68 5.89
N ALA A 125 12.13 -17.69 6.27
CA ALA A 125 10.81 -17.45 5.71
C ALA A 125 10.87 -17.21 4.19
N SER A 126 11.81 -16.40 3.71
CA SER A 126 11.98 -16.15 2.26
C SER A 126 12.24 -17.45 1.49
N GLU A 127 13.19 -18.28 1.96
CA GLU A 127 13.54 -19.56 1.37
C GLU A 127 12.37 -20.56 1.38
N ASN A 128 11.54 -20.55 2.42
CA ASN A 128 10.37 -21.43 2.49
C ASN A 128 9.26 -20.98 1.52
N ILE A 129 9.04 -19.67 1.36
CA ILE A 129 8.11 -19.14 0.35
C ILE A 129 8.60 -19.46 -1.07
N ASP A 130 9.89 -19.28 -1.35
CA ASP A 130 10.51 -19.65 -2.64
C ASP A 130 10.29 -21.14 -2.97
N ARG A 131 10.47 -22.02 -1.99
CA ARG A 131 10.20 -23.44 -2.13
C ARG A 131 8.74 -23.73 -2.49
N TYR A 132 7.79 -22.98 -1.95
CA TYR A 132 6.37 -23.13 -2.31
C TYR A 132 6.09 -22.66 -3.73
N ILE A 133 6.68 -21.54 -4.15
CA ILE A 133 6.58 -21.02 -5.53
C ILE A 133 7.04 -22.10 -6.52
N ILE A 134 8.24 -22.66 -6.33
CA ILE A 134 8.80 -23.71 -7.19
C ILE A 134 7.86 -24.94 -7.29
N ARG A 135 7.21 -25.33 -6.18
CA ARG A 135 6.26 -26.44 -6.19
C ARG A 135 5.00 -26.11 -6.99
N PHE A 136 4.46 -24.91 -6.86
CA PHE A 136 3.28 -24.47 -7.63
C PHE A 136 3.59 -24.33 -9.12
N GLU A 137 4.76 -23.84 -9.50
CA GLU A 137 5.24 -23.83 -10.89
C GLU A 137 5.33 -25.25 -11.47
N GLY A 138 5.79 -26.22 -10.67
CA GLY A 138 5.80 -27.63 -11.05
C GLY A 138 4.40 -28.17 -11.39
N TYR A 139 3.37 -27.78 -10.63
CA TYR A 139 2.00 -28.19 -10.90
C TYR A 139 1.44 -27.62 -12.20
N GLU A 140 1.91 -26.46 -12.69
CA GLU A 140 1.45 -25.96 -13.99
C GLU A 140 1.79 -26.93 -15.13
N ILE A 141 2.99 -27.53 -15.06
CA ILE A 141 3.44 -28.52 -16.04
C ILE A 141 2.55 -29.75 -15.96
N GLU A 142 2.26 -30.23 -14.75
CA GLU A 142 1.38 -31.38 -14.52
C GLU A 142 -0.03 -31.12 -15.05
N VAL A 143 -0.64 -29.95 -14.78
CA VAL A 143 -1.97 -29.58 -15.29
C VAL A 143 -1.98 -29.56 -16.83
N ARG A 144 -0.98 -28.95 -17.46
CA ARG A 144 -0.87 -28.90 -18.93
C ARG A 144 -0.79 -30.32 -19.52
N SER A 145 -0.01 -31.20 -18.90
CA SER A 145 0.23 -32.58 -19.35
C SER A 145 -0.87 -33.60 -19.03
N ALA A 146 -1.88 -33.23 -18.24
CA ALA A 146 -2.93 -34.17 -17.81
C ALA A 146 -3.86 -34.57 -18.98
N ASP A 147 -3.84 -35.84 -19.40
CA ASP A 147 -4.59 -36.28 -20.58
C ASP A 147 -5.97 -36.86 -20.28
N THR A 148 -6.25 -37.18 -19.01
CA THR A 148 -7.54 -37.73 -18.59
C THR A 148 -8.20 -36.93 -17.48
N ALA A 149 -9.52 -37.06 -17.36
CA ALA A 149 -10.26 -36.46 -16.24
C ALA A 149 -9.81 -37.02 -14.87
N ALA A 150 -9.23 -38.22 -14.82
CA ALA A 150 -8.64 -38.77 -13.60
C ALA A 150 -7.34 -38.06 -13.24
N ASP A 151 -6.49 -37.77 -14.24
CA ASP A 151 -5.23 -37.04 -14.05
C ASP A 151 -5.49 -35.61 -13.56
N ILE A 152 -6.42 -34.89 -14.20
CA ILE A 152 -6.80 -33.53 -13.78
C ILE A 152 -7.30 -33.52 -12.33
N ARG A 153 -8.14 -34.48 -11.94
CA ARG A 153 -8.61 -34.61 -10.55
C ARG A 153 -7.48 -34.93 -9.58
N SER A 154 -6.51 -35.74 -10.00
CA SER A 154 -5.35 -36.08 -9.18
C SER A 154 -4.49 -34.83 -8.94
N VAL A 155 -4.13 -34.11 -9.99
CA VAL A 155 -3.32 -32.87 -9.89
C VAL A 155 -4.05 -31.82 -9.05
N ALA A 156 -5.35 -31.63 -9.25
CA ALA A 156 -6.15 -30.70 -8.43
C ALA A 156 -6.14 -31.05 -6.93
N ARG A 157 -6.11 -32.33 -6.57
CA ARG A 157 -5.99 -32.76 -5.16
C ARG A 157 -4.61 -32.47 -4.61
N SER A 158 -3.55 -32.70 -5.39
CA SER A 158 -2.17 -32.41 -5.01
C SER A 158 -1.97 -30.91 -4.77
N ILE A 159 -2.45 -30.05 -5.68
CA ILE A 159 -2.43 -28.59 -5.52
C ILE A 159 -3.12 -28.18 -4.21
N ASN A 160 -4.34 -28.70 -3.97
CA ASN A 160 -5.11 -28.38 -2.76
C ASN A 160 -4.42 -28.86 -1.48
N HIS A 161 -3.80 -30.04 -1.52
CA HIS A 161 -3.05 -30.57 -0.38
C HIS A 161 -1.85 -29.68 -0.07
N GLU A 162 -1.04 -29.36 -1.08
CA GLU A 162 0.14 -28.50 -0.93
C GLU A 162 -0.24 -27.11 -0.42
N TRP A 163 -1.27 -26.48 -0.99
CA TRP A 163 -1.78 -25.19 -0.52
C TRP A 163 -2.24 -25.24 0.93
N ARG A 164 -2.96 -26.28 1.34
CA ARG A 164 -3.40 -26.43 2.74
C ARG A 164 -2.22 -26.61 3.69
N SER A 165 -1.19 -27.36 3.29
CA SER A 165 0.01 -27.54 4.11
C SER A 165 0.84 -26.26 4.24
N SER A 166 1.01 -25.49 3.16
CA SER A 166 1.81 -24.26 3.17
C SER A 166 1.09 -23.06 3.79
N ARG A 167 -0.26 -23.05 3.76
CA ARG A 167 -1.09 -21.92 4.22
C ARG A 167 -0.77 -21.46 5.63
N ARG A 168 -0.46 -22.36 6.56
CA ARG A 168 -0.16 -21.98 7.95
C ARG A 168 1.08 -21.11 8.03
N GLU A 169 2.13 -21.47 7.32
CA GLU A 169 3.39 -20.74 7.30
C GLU A 169 3.28 -19.42 6.53
N ILE A 170 2.59 -19.43 5.38
CA ILE A 170 2.28 -18.20 4.61
C ILE A 170 1.53 -17.20 5.49
N LEU A 171 0.53 -17.68 6.24
CA LEU A 171 -0.25 -16.86 7.15
C LEU A 171 0.60 -16.33 8.32
N HIS A 172 1.51 -17.16 8.85
CA HIS A 172 2.43 -16.78 9.90
C HIS A 172 3.37 -15.65 9.45
N CYS A 173 4.02 -15.80 8.31
CA CYS A 173 4.88 -14.76 7.73
C CYS A 173 4.11 -13.46 7.47
N THR A 174 2.90 -13.56 6.89
CA THR A 174 2.05 -12.39 6.61
C THR A 174 1.70 -11.64 7.90
N LYS A 175 1.44 -12.35 9.00
CA LYS A 175 1.12 -11.72 10.30
C LYS A 175 2.32 -11.00 10.92
N TYR A 176 3.50 -11.61 10.89
CA TYR A 176 4.74 -10.92 11.32
C TYR A 176 4.97 -9.65 10.51
N MET A 177 4.85 -9.73 9.18
CA MET A 177 5.02 -8.56 8.32
C MET A 177 4.03 -7.42 8.64
N LEU A 178 2.79 -7.74 9.02
CA LEU A 178 1.81 -6.74 9.45
C LEU A 178 2.20 -6.11 10.79
N ALA A 179 2.66 -6.92 11.74
CA ALA A 179 3.14 -6.44 13.04
C ALA A 179 4.33 -5.48 12.85
N SER A 180 5.37 -5.89 12.13
CA SER A 180 6.57 -5.06 11.89
C SER A 180 6.26 -3.72 11.21
N ARG A 181 5.23 -3.66 10.35
CA ARG A 181 4.79 -2.41 9.73
C ARG A 181 4.19 -1.43 10.73
N ILE A 182 3.48 -1.92 11.73
CA ILE A 182 2.91 -1.07 12.78
C ILE A 182 4.04 -0.47 13.63
N GLU A 183 5.09 -1.24 13.90
CA GLU A 183 6.30 -0.76 14.60
C GLU A 183 6.99 0.38 13.83
N LEU A 184 7.20 0.22 12.51
CA LEU A 184 7.75 1.30 11.66
C LEU A 184 6.84 2.54 11.62
N TYR A 185 5.53 2.36 11.65
CA TYR A 185 4.59 3.48 11.74
C TYR A 185 4.75 4.21 13.08
N LEU A 186 4.80 3.47 14.20
CA LEU A 186 4.96 4.03 15.54
C LEU A 186 6.25 4.85 15.65
N GLU A 187 7.38 4.34 15.14
CA GLU A 187 8.64 5.08 15.13
C GLU A 187 8.51 6.43 14.41
N LYS A 188 7.95 6.43 13.20
CA LYS A 188 7.74 7.66 12.42
C LYS A 188 6.76 8.61 13.10
N ALA A 189 5.67 8.08 13.66
CA ALA A 189 4.66 8.87 14.32
C ALA A 189 5.19 9.52 15.61
N ASN A 190 6.01 8.80 16.40
CA ASN A 190 6.71 9.35 17.55
C ASN A 190 7.71 10.43 17.16
N ASN A 191 8.47 10.22 16.07
CA ASN A 191 9.33 11.28 15.55
C ASN A 191 8.51 12.54 15.18
N ILE A 192 7.38 12.39 14.50
CA ILE A 192 6.50 13.53 14.19
C ILE A 192 5.97 14.19 15.47
N TYR A 193 5.57 13.40 16.47
CA TYR A 193 5.13 13.89 17.78
C TYR A 193 6.17 14.81 18.42
N ASP A 194 7.43 14.36 18.51
CA ASP A 194 8.52 15.13 19.12
C ASP A 194 8.76 16.45 18.39
N ARG A 195 8.63 16.44 17.07
CA ARG A 195 8.83 17.64 16.25
C ARG A 195 7.68 18.63 16.38
N LEU A 196 6.45 18.13 16.45
CA LEU A 196 5.28 18.95 16.76
C LEU A 196 5.42 19.58 18.14
N ASP A 197 5.91 18.83 19.13
CA ASP A 197 6.12 19.34 20.50
C ASP A 197 7.06 20.55 20.52
N VAL A 198 8.21 20.42 19.87
CA VAL A 198 9.18 21.50 19.73
C VAL A 198 8.53 22.71 19.06
N LYS A 199 7.77 22.49 17.98
CA LYS A 199 7.20 23.60 17.22
C LYS A 199 6.08 24.33 17.97
N ILE A 200 5.22 23.58 18.66
CA ILE A 200 4.18 24.15 19.51
C ILE A 200 4.83 24.97 20.63
N GLY A 201 5.93 24.49 21.22
CA GLY A 201 6.71 25.25 22.20
C GLY A 201 7.29 26.56 21.65
N GLU A 202 7.80 26.58 20.41
CA GLU A 202 8.27 27.81 19.77
C GLU A 202 7.14 28.83 19.58
N LEU A 203 5.93 28.39 19.22
CA LEU A 203 4.75 29.26 19.10
C LEU A 203 4.30 29.81 20.46
N GLU A 204 4.39 29.01 21.52
CA GLU A 204 4.10 29.46 22.89
C GLU A 204 5.09 30.53 23.36
N ASP A 205 6.38 30.36 23.04
CA ASP A 205 7.42 31.36 23.33
C ASP A 205 7.19 32.68 22.57
N GLU A 206 6.47 32.62 21.43
CA GLU A 206 6.03 33.77 20.63
C GLU A 206 4.67 34.35 21.08
N ASP A 207 4.15 33.93 22.24
CA ASP A 207 2.85 34.32 22.81
C ASP A 207 1.64 33.98 21.90
N VAL A 208 1.77 32.98 21.01
CA VAL A 208 0.67 32.47 20.17
C VAL A 208 -0.22 31.51 20.98
N ASP A 209 -1.55 31.59 20.80
CA ASP A 209 -2.47 30.66 21.44
C ASP A 209 -2.41 29.28 20.77
N THR A 210 -1.79 28.32 21.47
CA THR A 210 -1.61 26.93 21.04
C THR A 210 -2.57 25.95 21.70
N THR A 211 -3.62 26.43 22.38
CA THR A 211 -4.49 25.59 23.22
C THR A 211 -5.04 24.37 22.47
N ASN A 212 -5.54 24.52 21.23
CA ASN A 212 -6.06 23.36 20.49
C ASN A 212 -4.94 22.48 19.92
N LEU A 213 -3.79 23.05 19.54
CA LEU A 213 -2.62 22.27 19.12
C LEU A 213 -2.15 21.34 20.24
N ARG A 214 -2.06 21.83 21.47
CA ARG A 214 -1.71 21.01 22.65
C ARG A 214 -2.73 19.91 22.91
N GLN A 215 -4.03 20.22 22.82
CA GLN A 215 -5.08 19.21 22.97
C GLN A 215 -4.99 18.12 21.89
N ASN A 216 -4.89 18.52 20.61
CA ASN A 216 -4.78 17.57 19.50
C ASN A 216 -3.49 16.73 19.59
N GLN A 217 -2.41 17.29 20.15
CA GLN A 217 -1.16 16.58 20.39
C GLN A 217 -1.31 15.53 21.50
N GLU A 218 -2.04 15.83 22.57
CA GLU A 218 -2.39 14.86 23.61
C GLU A 218 -3.25 13.72 23.04
N ASP A 219 -4.32 14.05 22.30
CA ASP A 219 -5.19 13.06 21.66
C ASP A 219 -4.40 12.18 20.66
N PHE A 220 -3.44 12.79 19.94
CA PHE A 220 -2.58 12.05 19.01
C PHE A 220 -1.71 11.04 19.76
N LYS A 221 -1.14 11.43 20.92
CA LYS A 221 -0.37 10.52 21.78
C LYS A 221 -1.21 9.37 22.31
N GLU A 222 -2.45 9.63 22.73
CA GLU A 222 -3.38 8.58 23.15
C GLU A 222 -3.66 7.58 22.02
N ALA A 223 -3.83 8.09 20.79
CA ALA A 223 -3.97 7.22 19.62
C ALA A 223 -2.71 6.37 19.37
N LEU A 224 -1.50 6.92 19.57
CA LEU A 224 -0.26 6.14 19.48
C LEU A 224 -0.19 5.03 20.54
N VAL A 225 -0.60 5.30 21.77
CA VAL A 225 -0.69 4.27 22.84
C VAL A 225 -1.67 3.16 22.43
N CYS A 226 -2.85 3.49 21.88
CA CYS A 226 -3.77 2.48 21.38
C CYS A 226 -3.13 1.58 20.30
N ILE A 227 -2.34 2.17 19.39
CA ILE A 227 -1.65 1.42 18.32
C ILE A 227 -0.64 0.46 18.93
N GLU A 228 0.18 0.94 19.87
CA GLU A 228 1.20 0.17 20.57
C GLU A 228 0.60 -1.01 21.35
N GLU A 229 -0.47 -0.77 22.13
CA GLU A 229 -1.16 -1.83 22.87
C GLU A 229 -1.71 -2.93 21.95
N ASN A 230 -2.34 -2.56 20.82
CA ASN A 230 -2.85 -3.55 19.88
C ASN A 230 -1.74 -4.22 19.07
N TYR A 231 -0.61 -3.56 18.85
CA TYR A 231 0.56 -4.17 18.24
C TYR A 231 1.15 -5.26 19.13
N GLU A 232 1.36 -4.98 20.41
CA GLU A 232 1.90 -5.96 21.36
C GLU A 232 0.96 -7.16 21.53
N LEU A 233 -0.35 -6.93 21.62
CA LEU A 233 -1.35 -8.01 21.64
C LEU A 233 -1.33 -8.85 20.35
N ALA A 234 -1.16 -8.21 19.18
CA ALA A 234 -1.03 -8.94 17.93
C ALA A 234 0.25 -9.78 17.86
N LYS A 235 1.37 -9.26 18.38
CA LYS A 235 2.67 -9.94 18.44
C LYS A 235 2.65 -11.13 19.39
N GLU A 236 2.04 -10.98 20.56
CA GLU A 236 1.83 -12.08 21.52
C GLU A 236 0.96 -13.19 20.90
N ALA A 237 -0.17 -12.83 20.29
CA ALA A 237 -1.07 -13.79 19.63
C ALA A 237 -0.46 -14.49 18.40
N VAL A 238 0.67 -13.99 17.87
CA VAL A 238 1.47 -14.64 16.82
C VAL A 238 2.55 -15.56 17.40
N SER A 239 3.01 -15.29 18.63
CA SER A 239 4.12 -16.00 19.28
C SER A 239 3.68 -17.24 20.07
N ASP A 240 2.37 -17.49 20.21
CA ASP A 240 1.81 -18.68 20.87
C ASP A 240 1.85 -19.93 19.98
N ASP A 241 2.02 -21.11 20.58
CA ASP A 241 2.17 -22.42 19.89
C ASP A 241 0.93 -22.77 19.04
N GLU A 242 -0.22 -22.18 19.36
CA GLU A 242 -1.46 -22.26 18.59
C GLU A 242 -1.96 -20.86 18.22
N ILE A 243 -1.56 -20.38 17.04
CA ILE A 243 -1.90 -19.03 16.56
C ILE A 243 -3.43 -18.82 16.50
N ASN A 244 -3.96 -17.99 17.40
CA ASN A 244 -5.36 -17.57 17.34
C ASN A 244 -5.58 -16.55 16.22
N SER A 245 -5.92 -17.04 15.02
CA SER A 245 -6.14 -16.20 13.85
C SER A 245 -7.27 -15.18 14.00
N GLY A 246 -8.24 -15.41 14.89
CA GLY A 246 -9.32 -14.47 15.18
C GLY A 246 -8.80 -13.24 15.93
N GLU A 247 -8.04 -13.47 17.00
CA GLU A 247 -7.47 -12.43 17.86
C GLU A 247 -6.45 -11.57 17.13
N VAL A 248 -5.49 -12.18 16.41
CA VAL A 248 -4.53 -11.42 15.60
C VAL A 248 -5.23 -10.49 14.61
N ARG A 249 -6.29 -10.98 13.94
CA ARG A 249 -7.09 -10.15 13.02
C ARG A 249 -7.80 -9.02 13.74
N GLN A 250 -8.34 -9.26 14.93
CA GLN A 250 -9.01 -8.24 15.73
C GLN A 250 -8.05 -7.15 16.18
N TYR A 251 -6.88 -7.52 16.72
CA TYR A 251 -5.87 -6.57 17.17
C TYR A 251 -5.33 -5.72 16.02
N ILE A 252 -5.05 -6.32 14.86
CA ILE A 252 -4.61 -5.56 13.67
C ILE A 252 -5.70 -4.59 13.19
N ARG A 253 -6.98 -4.99 13.21
CA ARG A 253 -8.09 -4.09 12.86
C ARG A 253 -8.22 -2.92 13.83
N ASN A 254 -8.04 -3.17 15.12
CA ASN A 254 -8.07 -2.14 16.16
C ASN A 254 -6.89 -1.16 15.99
N ALA A 255 -5.67 -1.68 15.80
CA ALA A 255 -4.49 -0.86 15.51
C ALA A 255 -4.72 0.00 14.25
N SER A 256 -5.27 -0.59 13.18
CA SER A 256 -5.60 0.13 11.94
C SER A 256 -6.61 1.27 12.16
N ARG A 257 -7.60 1.08 13.05
CA ARG A 257 -8.54 2.14 13.43
C ARG A 257 -7.82 3.27 14.16
N CYS A 258 -6.97 2.95 15.13
CA CYS A 258 -6.21 3.95 15.88
C CYS A 258 -5.18 4.68 14.98
N ILE A 259 -4.58 4.02 13.99
CA ILE A 259 -3.75 4.66 12.96
C ILE A 259 -4.55 5.70 12.16
N ARG A 260 -5.81 5.41 11.78
CA ARG A 260 -6.64 6.38 11.06
C ARG A 260 -6.96 7.60 11.90
N GLU A 261 -7.27 7.38 13.18
CA GLU A 261 -7.51 8.46 14.15
C GLU A 261 -6.27 9.32 14.33
N ALA A 262 -5.11 8.69 14.57
CA ALA A 262 -3.82 9.35 14.68
C ALA A 262 -3.50 10.21 13.44
N ASN A 263 -3.74 9.68 12.24
CA ASN A 263 -3.52 10.42 10.98
C ASN A 263 -4.50 11.59 10.79
N ASN A 264 -5.74 11.47 11.27
CA ASN A 264 -6.70 12.58 11.23
C ASN A 264 -6.27 13.71 12.17
N LEU A 265 -5.83 13.37 13.39
CA LEU A 265 -5.31 14.33 14.37
C LEU A 265 -4.06 15.05 13.86
N LEU A 266 -3.12 14.31 13.25
CA LEU A 266 -1.97 14.92 12.55
C LEU A 266 -2.43 15.93 11.50
N ARG A 267 -3.40 15.56 10.66
CA ARG A 267 -3.91 16.44 9.61
C ARG A 267 -4.51 17.72 10.19
N ASP A 268 -5.23 17.62 11.29
CA ASP A 268 -5.86 18.77 11.94
C ASP A 268 -4.81 19.67 12.61
N MET A 269 -3.83 19.10 13.32
CA MET A 269 -2.68 19.85 13.86
C MET A 269 -1.91 20.58 12.74
N PHE A 270 -1.66 19.92 11.61
CA PHE A 270 -0.97 20.58 10.49
C PHE A 270 -1.80 21.68 9.82
N ARG A 271 -3.13 21.57 9.80
CA ARG A 271 -3.99 22.65 9.31
C ARG A 271 -3.94 23.85 10.24
N GLU A 272 -3.97 23.61 11.54
CA GLU A 272 -3.92 24.67 12.54
C GLU A 272 -2.54 25.35 12.59
N LEU A 273 -1.44 24.58 12.59
CA LEU A 273 -0.08 25.13 12.46
C LEU A 273 0.04 26.06 11.26
N ARG A 274 -0.47 25.65 10.09
CA ARG A 274 -0.46 26.50 8.88
C ARG A 274 -1.27 27.78 9.03
N ALA A 275 -2.35 27.75 9.81
CA ALA A 275 -3.18 28.92 10.06
C ALA A 275 -2.49 29.89 11.04
N LEU A 276 -1.86 29.36 12.10
CA LEU A 276 -1.16 30.14 13.12
C LEU A 276 0.15 30.75 12.61
N GLU A 277 0.89 30.02 11.78
CA GLU A 277 2.13 30.50 11.18
C GLU A 277 1.91 31.50 10.03
N GLY A 278 0.66 31.81 9.67
CA GLY A 278 0.36 32.69 8.53
C GLY A 278 0.88 32.16 7.20
N TYR A 279 1.27 30.88 7.12
CA TYR A 279 1.90 30.26 5.93
C TYR A 279 1.00 30.30 4.69
N MET A 280 -0.31 30.47 4.90
CA MET A 280 -1.33 30.61 3.85
C MET A 280 -1.77 32.06 3.63
N ASP A 281 -1.35 33.00 4.48
CA ASP A 281 -1.67 34.41 4.34
C ASP A 281 -0.67 35.05 3.35
N GLY A 282 -1.12 35.21 2.10
CA GLY A 282 -0.26 35.58 0.96
C GLY A 282 0.08 34.44 0.00
N ALA A 283 -0.26 33.19 0.37
CA ALA A 283 -0.06 32.03 -0.50
C ALA A 283 -1.06 32.02 -1.67
N VAL A 284 -0.55 31.91 -2.89
CA VAL A 284 -1.39 31.79 -4.09
C VAL A 284 -1.57 30.31 -4.41
N ILE A 285 -2.82 29.82 -4.36
CA ILE A 285 -3.17 28.45 -4.73
C ILE A 285 -3.91 28.48 -6.06
N LEU A 286 -3.35 27.78 -7.05
CA LEU A 286 -3.92 27.66 -8.39
C LEU A 286 -4.24 26.19 -8.65
N THR A 287 -5.36 25.92 -9.30
CA THR A 287 -5.74 24.56 -9.71
C THR A 287 -6.51 24.65 -11.02
N GLY A 288 -6.16 23.82 -12.00
CA GLY A 288 -6.84 23.77 -13.29
C GLY A 288 -5.93 23.36 -14.45
N THR A 289 -6.41 23.65 -15.66
CA THR A 289 -5.72 23.39 -16.93
C THR A 289 -5.43 24.70 -17.65
N GLY A 290 -4.19 24.91 -18.10
CA GLY A 290 -3.81 26.14 -18.78
C GLY A 290 -2.30 26.36 -18.80
N SER A 291 -1.90 27.63 -18.90
CA SER A 291 -0.52 28.08 -18.75
C SER A 291 -0.42 29.09 -17.62
N PHE A 292 0.67 29.06 -16.88
CA PHE A 292 0.93 29.93 -15.75
C PHE A 292 2.38 30.38 -15.77
N ASP A 293 2.57 31.69 -15.62
CA ASP A 293 3.87 32.34 -15.52
C ASP A 293 4.02 32.93 -14.10
N ALA A 294 5.16 32.75 -13.45
CA ALA A 294 5.48 33.44 -12.20
C ALA A 294 6.94 33.83 -12.10
N SER A 295 7.17 35.00 -11.51
CA SER A 295 8.49 35.56 -11.27
C SER A 295 8.59 36.01 -9.81
N GLY A 296 9.67 35.71 -9.11
CA GLY A 296 9.81 36.11 -7.70
C GLY A 296 10.93 35.44 -6.92
N SER A 297 10.78 35.44 -5.60
CA SER A 297 11.61 34.72 -4.64
C SER A 297 10.71 34.05 -3.61
N GLY A 298 10.97 32.79 -3.28
CA GLY A 298 10.13 32.03 -2.35
C GLY A 298 10.10 30.55 -2.66
N THR A 299 8.98 29.93 -2.29
CA THR A 299 8.67 28.51 -2.48
C THR A 299 7.57 28.32 -3.52
N ALA A 300 7.87 27.61 -4.61
CA ALA A 300 6.89 27.12 -5.56
C ALA A 300 6.73 25.61 -5.42
N TRP A 301 5.50 25.14 -5.22
CA TRP A 301 5.15 23.73 -5.27
C TRP A 301 4.19 23.47 -6.42
N LEU A 302 4.57 22.57 -7.31
CA LEU A 302 3.82 22.22 -8.50
C LEU A 302 3.55 20.72 -8.50
N HIS A 303 2.35 20.32 -8.88
CA HIS A 303 1.97 18.92 -8.99
C HIS A 303 0.97 18.70 -10.12
N GLY A 304 1.22 17.72 -10.98
CA GLY A 304 0.29 17.27 -12.01
C GLY A 304 0.97 16.83 -13.30
N SER A 305 0.25 16.96 -14.40
CA SER A 305 0.79 16.81 -15.75
C SER A 305 1.28 18.16 -16.23
N LEU A 306 2.60 18.32 -16.32
CA LEU A 306 3.27 19.60 -16.44
C LEU A 306 4.28 19.58 -17.57
N ASP A 307 4.38 20.69 -18.27
CA ASP A 307 5.51 21.14 -19.08
C ASP A 307 6.01 22.44 -18.43
N LEU A 308 7.12 22.33 -17.69
CA LEU A 308 7.67 23.37 -16.83
C LEU A 308 9.03 23.80 -17.37
N ALA A 309 9.18 25.09 -17.65
CA ALA A 309 10.45 25.77 -17.80
C ALA A 309 10.72 26.62 -16.54
N LEU A 310 11.89 26.42 -15.94
CA LEU A 310 12.33 27.08 -14.72
C LEU A 310 13.68 27.75 -14.94
N VAL A 311 13.82 28.98 -14.45
CA VAL A 311 15.10 29.66 -14.20
C VAL A 311 15.16 30.02 -12.72
N CYS A 312 16.32 29.84 -12.09
CA CYS A 312 16.56 30.25 -10.70
C CYS A 312 18.01 30.72 -10.53
N ASP A 313 18.21 31.88 -9.91
CA ASP A 313 19.55 32.41 -9.63
C ASP A 313 20.24 31.71 -8.46
N SER A 314 19.46 31.21 -7.48
CA SER A 314 19.97 30.50 -6.31
C SER A 314 18.84 29.81 -5.57
N GLY A 315 18.93 28.51 -5.35
CA GLY A 315 17.91 27.78 -4.62
C GLY A 315 18.19 26.29 -4.40
N THR A 316 17.14 25.56 -4.08
CA THR A 316 17.10 24.10 -4.09
C THR A 316 15.89 23.67 -4.91
N LEU A 317 16.15 22.85 -5.93
CA LEU A 317 15.12 22.22 -6.75
C LEU A 317 14.98 20.76 -6.31
N MET A 318 13.75 20.33 -6.02
CA MET A 318 13.42 18.94 -5.76
C MET A 318 12.39 18.50 -6.77
N VAL A 319 12.64 17.36 -7.41
CA VAL A 319 11.73 16.79 -8.40
C VAL A 319 11.46 15.33 -8.08
N ARG A 320 10.21 14.93 -8.17
CA ARG A 320 9.76 13.55 -8.05
C ARG A 320 8.77 13.24 -9.14
N ASP A 321 9.02 12.12 -9.80
CA ASP A 321 8.12 11.53 -10.78
C ASP A 321 7.44 10.30 -10.17
N ARG A 322 6.11 10.23 -10.29
CA ARG A 322 5.31 9.07 -9.86
C ARG A 322 4.88 8.19 -11.04
N ALA A 323 4.75 8.75 -12.24
CA ALA A 323 4.33 8.04 -13.44
C ALA A 323 5.50 7.33 -14.14
N GLY A 324 6.74 7.77 -13.88
CA GLY A 324 7.95 7.20 -14.49
C GLY A 324 8.20 7.70 -15.91
N ASP A 325 7.52 8.76 -16.33
CA ASP A 325 7.57 9.36 -17.67
C ASP A 325 8.21 10.75 -17.69
N MET A 326 8.83 11.17 -16.59
CA MET A 326 9.41 12.50 -16.49
C MET A 326 10.68 12.62 -17.33
N GLU A 327 10.71 13.63 -18.21
CA GLU A 327 11.94 14.11 -18.81
C GLU A 327 12.40 15.36 -18.06
N ILE A 328 13.69 15.40 -17.71
CA ILE A 328 14.28 16.54 -17.01
C ILE A 328 15.63 16.90 -17.63
N ALA A 329 15.75 18.14 -18.08
CA ALA A 329 17.00 18.74 -18.51
C ALA A 329 17.38 19.86 -17.55
N VAL A 330 18.48 19.70 -16.82
CA VAL A 330 18.97 20.71 -15.87
C VAL A 330 20.29 21.27 -16.37
N THR A 331 20.41 22.60 -16.40
CA THR A 331 21.67 23.30 -16.67
C THR A 331 22.00 24.25 -15.52
N GLY A 332 23.28 24.50 -15.26
CA GLY A 332 23.71 25.43 -14.22
C GLY A 332 24.63 24.81 -13.17
N ASN A 333 24.75 25.51 -12.04
CA ASN A 333 25.52 25.11 -10.88
C ASN A 333 24.63 24.38 -9.86
N GLY A 334 25.25 23.54 -9.03
CA GLY A 334 24.58 22.82 -7.95
C GLY A 334 25.08 21.39 -7.79
N VAL A 335 24.69 20.75 -6.69
CA VAL A 335 25.00 19.34 -6.42
C VAL A 335 23.72 18.53 -6.55
N LYS A 336 23.71 17.62 -7.52
CA LYS A 336 22.66 16.61 -7.66
C LYS A 336 22.84 15.55 -6.57
N GLY A 337 21.80 15.35 -5.78
CA GLY A 337 21.66 14.30 -4.78
C GLY A 337 20.33 13.57 -4.94
N GLN A 338 20.12 12.60 -4.07
CA GLN A 338 18.88 11.84 -3.99
C GLN A 338 18.42 11.80 -2.54
N SER A 339 17.13 12.07 -2.32
CA SER A 339 16.49 12.00 -1.00
C SER A 339 15.20 11.19 -1.13
N GLY A 340 15.29 9.89 -0.84
CA GLY A 340 14.22 8.93 -1.16
C GLY A 340 13.92 8.91 -2.66
N ARG A 341 12.67 9.20 -3.03
CA ARG A 341 12.23 9.30 -4.44
C ARG A 341 12.44 10.66 -5.08
N TRP A 342 13.04 11.61 -4.36
CA TRP A 342 13.32 12.92 -4.90
C TRP A 342 14.72 12.97 -5.46
N THR A 343 14.80 13.49 -6.68
CA THR A 343 16.04 14.05 -7.18
C THR A 343 16.15 15.47 -6.65
N VAL A 344 17.22 15.75 -5.91
CA VAL A 344 17.43 17.06 -5.27
C VAL A 344 18.65 17.73 -5.90
N TYR A 345 18.53 19.00 -6.24
CA TYR A 345 19.61 19.84 -6.74
C TYR A 345 19.87 20.95 -5.71
N HIS A 346 20.89 20.76 -4.87
CA HIS A 346 21.28 21.72 -3.84
C HIS A 346 22.14 22.84 -4.44
N GLY A 347 21.90 24.08 -4.01
CA GLY A 347 22.62 25.25 -4.55
C GLY A 347 22.37 25.43 -6.06
N PHE A 348 21.14 25.14 -6.48
CA PHE A 348 20.70 25.24 -7.86
C PHE A 348 20.72 26.69 -8.32
N ASP A 349 21.51 26.96 -9.36
CA ASP A 349 21.67 28.26 -10.02
C ASP A 349 21.75 27.98 -11.53
N GLY A 350 20.62 28.12 -12.22
CA GLY A 350 20.50 27.79 -13.64
C GLY A 350 19.08 27.52 -14.09
N THR A 351 18.92 26.61 -15.07
CA THR A 351 17.63 26.32 -15.72
C THR A 351 17.24 24.87 -15.57
N ALA A 352 15.93 24.60 -15.52
CA ALA A 352 15.39 23.25 -15.57
C ALA A 352 14.17 23.22 -16.49
N ASP A 353 14.19 22.32 -17.46
CA ASP A 353 13.02 21.97 -18.28
C ASP A 353 12.53 20.59 -17.81
N ILE A 354 11.27 20.52 -17.38
CA ILE A 354 10.67 19.34 -16.76
C ILE A 354 9.33 19.06 -17.41
N THR A 355 9.18 17.89 -18.02
CA THR A 355 7.91 17.41 -18.58
C THR A 355 7.51 16.08 -17.93
N GLY A 356 6.21 15.83 -17.76
CA GLY A 356 5.71 14.52 -17.30
C GLY A 356 4.23 14.56 -16.90
N SER A 357 3.62 13.40 -16.63
CA SER A 357 2.18 13.29 -16.37
C SER A 357 1.77 13.30 -14.89
N ASP A 358 2.64 12.84 -13.99
CA ASP A 358 2.46 12.90 -12.53
C ASP A 358 3.77 13.32 -11.84
N VAL A 359 4.14 14.57 -12.08
CA VAL A 359 5.38 15.16 -11.58
C VAL A 359 5.06 16.07 -10.40
N SER A 360 5.87 15.97 -9.35
CA SER A 360 5.88 16.90 -8.23
C SER A 360 7.20 17.67 -8.24
N VAL A 361 7.11 18.99 -8.28
CA VAL A 361 8.26 19.90 -8.27
C VAL A 361 8.15 20.79 -7.04
N VAL A 362 9.22 20.88 -6.26
CA VAL A 362 9.38 21.87 -5.19
C VAL A 362 10.59 22.70 -5.53
N LEU A 363 10.42 24.01 -5.55
CA LEU A 363 11.52 24.95 -5.68
C LEU A 363 11.50 25.89 -4.49
N VAL A 364 12.65 26.08 -3.87
CA VAL A 364 12.87 27.12 -2.87
C VAL A 364 14.06 27.94 -3.35
N GLY A 365 13.88 29.22 -3.66
CA GLY A 365 14.97 30.03 -4.21
C GLY A 365 14.63 31.49 -4.46
N SER A 366 15.62 32.23 -4.95
CA SER A 366 15.52 33.62 -5.39
C SER A 366 15.74 33.75 -6.88
N GLY A 367 15.21 34.83 -7.49
CA GLY A 367 15.32 35.04 -8.93
C GLY A 367 14.66 33.91 -9.73
N VAL A 368 13.51 33.45 -9.23
CA VAL A 368 12.73 32.38 -9.81
C VAL A 368 11.90 32.94 -10.95
N ASP A 369 12.03 32.37 -12.14
CA ASP A 369 11.11 32.54 -13.26
C ASP A 369 10.57 31.16 -13.66
N LEU A 370 9.25 31.01 -13.61
CA LEU A 370 8.51 29.78 -13.86
C LEU A 370 7.56 30.01 -15.03
N THR A 371 7.60 29.15 -16.03
CA THR A 371 6.55 29.02 -17.03
C THR A 371 6.07 27.57 -17.03
N VAL A 372 4.81 27.35 -16.70
CA VAL A 372 4.18 26.02 -16.59
C VAL A 372 3.03 25.96 -17.57
N THR A 373 2.93 24.88 -18.33
CA THR A 373 1.73 24.54 -19.10
C THR A 373 1.27 23.14 -18.72
N GLY A 374 -0.02 22.93 -18.56
CA GLY A 374 -0.55 21.59 -18.25
C GLY A 374 -1.80 21.61 -17.39
N THR A 375 -2.01 20.50 -16.67
CA THR A 375 -3.12 20.33 -15.71
C THR A 375 -2.58 19.94 -14.36
N GLY A 376 -2.95 20.70 -13.33
CA GLY A 376 -2.48 20.39 -11.99
C GLY A 376 -2.80 21.45 -10.95
N ARG A 377 -1.97 21.47 -9.91
CA ARG A 377 -2.03 22.40 -8.80
C ARG A 377 -0.68 23.10 -8.64
N ALA A 378 -0.74 24.40 -8.41
CA ALA A 378 0.41 25.20 -8.01
C ALA A 378 0.13 25.88 -6.65
N ILE A 379 1.14 25.92 -5.80
CA ILE A 379 1.14 26.72 -4.56
C ILE A 379 2.40 27.58 -4.59
N LEU A 380 2.22 28.88 -4.39
CA LEU A 380 3.28 29.87 -4.41
C LEU A 380 3.27 30.59 -3.06
N VAL A 381 4.40 30.61 -2.37
CA VAL A 381 4.60 31.38 -1.13
C VAL A 381 5.90 32.17 -1.23
N GLY A 382 5.88 33.47 -0.94
CA GLY A 382 7.03 34.37 -1.09
C GLY A 382 6.69 35.60 -1.93
N ASP A 383 7.68 36.36 -2.37
CA ASP A 383 7.50 37.65 -3.03
C ASP A 383 7.67 37.60 -4.55
N GLY A 384 6.67 38.08 -5.29
CA GLY A 384 6.77 38.34 -6.71
C GLY A 384 5.43 38.52 -7.41
N THR A 385 5.34 38.12 -8.68
CA THR A 385 4.12 38.25 -9.49
C THR A 385 3.78 36.97 -10.23
N TYR A 386 2.51 36.80 -10.59
CA TYR A 386 2.05 35.68 -11.40
C TYR A 386 0.95 36.05 -12.40
N GLN A 387 0.82 35.23 -13.45
CA GLN A 387 -0.20 35.30 -14.49
C GLN A 387 -0.69 33.90 -14.86
N VAL A 388 -1.99 33.72 -15.01
CA VAL A 388 -2.64 32.46 -15.40
C VAL A 388 -3.44 32.70 -16.67
N LYS A 389 -3.21 31.87 -17.69
CA LYS A 389 -3.91 31.88 -18.97
C LYS A 389 -4.63 30.55 -19.15
N GLY A 390 -5.86 30.60 -19.67
CA GLY A 390 -6.62 29.40 -20.01
C GLY A 390 -6.13 28.74 -21.29
N SER A 391 -6.68 27.57 -21.63
CA SER A 391 -6.33 26.84 -22.86
C SER A 391 -6.62 27.63 -24.16
N GLY A 392 -7.49 28.65 -24.10
CA GLY A 392 -7.76 29.57 -25.20
C GLY A 392 -6.79 30.77 -25.30
N GLY A 393 -5.83 30.88 -24.37
CA GLY A 393 -4.89 32.02 -24.29
C GLY A 393 -5.44 33.24 -23.54
N ASP A 394 -6.71 33.23 -23.16
CA ASP A 394 -7.32 34.31 -22.37
C ASP A 394 -6.76 34.33 -20.95
N MET A 395 -6.47 35.53 -20.44
CA MET A 395 -6.02 35.73 -19.06
C MET A 395 -7.16 35.36 -18.10
N ILE A 396 -6.91 34.38 -17.22
CA ILE A 396 -7.85 33.93 -16.19
C ILE A 396 -7.62 34.70 -14.89
N SER A 397 -6.35 34.86 -14.48
CA SER A 397 -5.98 35.51 -13.22
C SER A 397 -4.57 36.09 -13.31
N SER A 398 -4.29 37.14 -12.55
CA SER A 398 -2.95 37.67 -12.36
C SER A 398 -2.88 38.40 -11.03
N GLY A 399 -1.72 38.41 -10.37
CA GLY A 399 -1.54 39.13 -9.12
C GLY A 399 -0.14 39.03 -8.57
N ASP A 400 0.02 39.50 -7.34
CA ASP A 400 1.26 39.38 -6.58
C ASP A 400 1.14 38.17 -5.62
N TRP A 401 2.26 37.50 -5.38
CA TRP A 401 2.47 36.65 -4.20
C TRP A 401 3.40 37.42 -3.27
N GLN A 402 3.12 37.43 -1.97
CA GLN A 402 3.98 38.13 -0.99
C GLN A 402 4.42 37.18 0.12
N GLU A 403 5.60 37.45 0.69
CA GLU A 403 5.97 36.88 1.99
C GLU A 403 4.88 37.23 3.03
N PRO A 404 4.57 36.31 3.96
CA PRO A 404 3.75 36.63 5.10
C PRO A 404 4.28 37.89 5.80
N ARG A 405 3.43 38.89 6.03
CA ARG A 405 3.84 40.15 6.67
C ARG A 405 4.19 39.93 8.14
N ASP A 406 5.47 39.69 8.41
CA ASP A 406 6.35 40.52 9.24
C ASP A 406 7.57 39.71 9.71
N GLY A 407 8.77 40.13 9.26
CA GLY A 407 10.03 40.03 9.99
C GLY A 407 10.63 38.64 10.24
N TYR A 408 11.20 38.00 9.21
CA TYR A 408 12.03 36.81 9.42
C TYR A 408 13.35 36.89 8.62
N GLU A 409 14.48 36.97 9.32
CA GLU A 409 15.83 36.85 8.73
C GLU A 409 16.25 35.37 8.69
N ILE A 410 16.57 34.87 7.49
CA ILE A 410 16.85 33.46 7.19
C ILE A 410 18.36 33.17 7.30
N GLY A 411 18.75 32.12 8.05
CA GLY A 411 20.14 31.62 8.10
C GLY A 411 20.22 30.10 8.30
N VAL A 412 20.95 29.41 7.41
CA VAL A 412 20.91 27.95 7.10
C VAL A 412 22.15 27.17 7.59
N ASP A 413 22.01 25.95 8.17
CA ASP A 413 22.68 24.64 7.81
C ASP A 413 22.60 23.39 8.76
N GLU A 414 22.47 22.22 8.12
CA GLU A 414 22.99 20.86 8.41
C GLU A 414 23.03 20.23 9.82
N SER A 415 22.18 19.21 10.02
CA SER A 415 22.62 17.79 10.09
C SER A 415 21.42 16.84 10.02
N VAL A 416 21.32 16.01 8.98
CA VAL A 416 20.36 14.89 8.88
C VAL A 416 21.13 13.61 8.58
N SER A 417 20.88 12.58 9.38
CA SER A 417 21.17 11.18 9.06
C SER A 417 19.85 10.44 8.78
N GLU A 418 19.85 9.83 7.60
CA GLU A 418 19.08 8.74 6.98
C GLU A 418 18.10 7.92 7.85
N GLU A 419 16.89 7.61 7.35
CA GLU A 419 16.54 6.32 6.69
C GLU A 419 15.01 6.16 6.44
N GLY A 420 14.65 5.47 5.34
CA GLY A 420 13.44 4.61 5.28
C GLY A 420 12.13 5.11 4.63
N ASP A 421 12.06 5.23 3.30
CA ASP A 421 10.80 5.27 2.52
C ASP A 421 10.25 3.84 2.33
N SER A 422 9.02 3.57 2.76
CA SER A 422 8.34 2.28 2.60
C SER A 422 6.95 2.51 2.01
N THR A 423 6.77 2.06 0.77
CA THR A 423 5.51 1.93 0.04
C THR A 423 4.50 1.08 0.81
N GLY A 424 3.44 1.71 1.31
CA GLY A 424 2.22 1.03 1.72
C GLY A 424 1.09 1.38 0.75
N ASP A 425 0.51 0.36 0.10
CA ASP A 425 -0.93 0.21 0.02
C ASP A 425 -1.31 -1.21 -0.44
N ASP A 426 -2.55 -1.57 -0.13
CA ASP A 426 -3.31 -2.78 -0.45
C ASP A 426 -2.88 -4.10 0.18
N LEU A 427 -3.58 -4.47 1.27
CA LEU A 427 -4.10 -5.84 1.52
C LEU A 427 -5.15 -5.78 2.66
N LEU A 428 -6.29 -5.13 2.43
CA LEU A 428 -7.50 -5.35 3.23
C LEU A 428 -8.72 -5.35 2.32
N ASP A 429 -8.88 -6.45 1.59
CA ASP A 429 -10.17 -7.14 1.48
C ASP A 429 -9.92 -8.54 0.92
N GLU A 430 -10.88 -9.44 1.11
CA GLU A 430 -10.94 -10.81 0.59
C GLU A 430 -10.36 -11.92 1.49
N ALA A 431 -11.14 -12.31 2.51
CA ALA A 431 -11.46 -13.72 2.73
C ALA A 431 -12.64 -13.83 3.70
N GLU A 432 -13.83 -14.15 3.18
CA GLU A 432 -14.65 -15.29 3.60
C GLU A 432 -16.02 -15.20 2.93
N ASP A 433 -16.14 -15.75 1.72
CA ASP A 433 -17.36 -16.46 1.34
C ASP A 433 -16.96 -17.67 0.51
N GLU A 434 -16.71 -18.79 1.19
CA GLU A 434 -17.04 -20.12 0.67
C GLU A 434 -17.42 -20.99 1.86
N THR A 435 -18.72 -20.96 2.16
CA THR A 435 -19.36 -22.03 2.92
C THR A 435 -19.19 -23.33 2.14
N ALA A 436 -18.48 -24.29 2.74
CA ALA A 436 -18.40 -25.64 2.24
C ALA A 436 -19.81 -26.26 2.28
N VAL A 437 -20.45 -26.40 1.12
CA VAL A 437 -21.60 -27.29 0.96
C VAL A 437 -21.06 -28.71 0.92
N ASP A 438 -21.24 -29.40 2.05
CA ASP A 438 -21.11 -30.83 2.20
C ASP A 438 -22.24 -31.52 1.39
N ASP A 439 -21.93 -31.97 0.18
CA ASP A 439 -22.78 -32.85 -0.60
C ASP A 439 -22.15 -34.26 -0.65
N THR A 440 -22.27 -35.00 0.45
CA THR A 440 -22.25 -36.47 0.40
C THR A 440 -23.52 -36.96 -0.28
N ALA A 441 -23.52 -37.03 -1.61
CA ALA A 441 -24.53 -37.75 -2.36
C ALA A 441 -24.30 -39.26 -2.20
N ASN A 442 -25.00 -39.85 -1.24
CA ASN A 442 -25.30 -41.27 -1.19
C ASN A 442 -26.14 -41.63 -2.43
N GLU A 443 -25.58 -42.38 -3.37
CA GLU A 443 -26.36 -43.30 -4.20
C GLU A 443 -26.39 -44.67 -3.49
N PRO A 444 -27.56 -45.31 -3.40
CA PRO A 444 -27.58 -46.75 -3.59
C PRO A 444 -28.45 -47.11 -4.79
N ASP A 445 -27.75 -47.66 -5.77
CA ASP A 445 -28.27 -48.41 -6.90
C ASP A 445 -28.99 -49.69 -6.42
N SER A 446 -29.96 -50.08 -7.23
CA SER A 446 -30.98 -51.09 -7.02
C SER A 446 -30.57 -52.49 -7.49
N GLY A 447 -30.82 -53.51 -6.64
CA GLY A 447 -31.12 -54.91 -7.01
C GLY A 447 -29.95 -55.74 -7.58
N THR A 448 -29.81 -57.05 -7.38
CA THR A 448 -30.62 -58.11 -6.76
C THR A 448 -29.69 -59.34 -6.60
N ASP A 449 -30.17 -60.33 -5.85
CA ASP A 449 -29.81 -61.77 -5.88
C ASP A 449 -28.72 -62.31 -4.93
N ASP A 450 -29.22 -62.85 -3.81
CA ASP A 450 -29.30 -64.31 -3.54
C ASP A 450 -28.46 -64.89 -2.38
N ALA A 451 -29.19 -65.71 -1.61
CA ALA A 451 -28.81 -66.79 -0.69
C ALA A 451 -27.95 -66.54 0.57
N GLY A 452 -28.54 -66.90 1.72
CA GLY A 452 -27.87 -67.82 2.65
C GLY A 452 -27.91 -67.45 4.14
N ASP A 453 -28.88 -68.05 4.83
CA ASP A 453 -28.89 -68.55 6.23
C ASP A 453 -27.82 -68.10 7.24
N GLY A 454 -28.28 -67.78 8.45
CA GLY A 454 -27.46 -67.97 9.65
C GLY A 454 -27.96 -67.23 10.89
N ASP A 455 -28.73 -67.92 11.71
CA ASP A 455 -29.14 -67.62 13.08
C ASP A 455 -28.21 -66.71 13.89
N THR A 456 -28.78 -65.80 14.69
CA THR A 456 -28.34 -65.63 16.09
C THR A 456 -29.43 -65.00 16.96
N ASP A 457 -29.54 -65.59 18.15
CA ASP A 457 -30.55 -65.41 19.18
C ASP A 457 -30.62 -64.02 19.82
N THR A 458 -31.86 -63.64 20.08
CA THR A 458 -32.33 -62.81 21.19
C THR A 458 -31.64 -63.09 22.53
N SER A 459 -31.14 -62.06 23.20
CA SER A 459 -31.45 -61.85 24.62
C SER A 459 -31.13 -60.42 25.06
N ASN A 460 -32.19 -59.72 25.44
CA ASN A 460 -32.19 -58.53 26.28
C ASN A 460 -31.35 -58.74 27.54
N ASN A 461 -30.65 -57.70 27.99
CA ASN A 461 -30.66 -57.41 29.42
C ASN A 461 -30.57 -55.90 29.67
N GLU A 462 -31.61 -55.40 30.32
CA GLU A 462 -31.70 -54.10 30.95
C GLU A 462 -30.75 -54.07 32.16
N THR A 463 -30.06 -52.96 32.39
CA THR A 463 -30.02 -52.40 33.76
C THR A 463 -29.72 -50.91 33.71
N GLU A 464 -30.78 -50.17 34.01
CA GLU A 464 -30.80 -48.77 34.38
C GLU A 464 -30.47 -48.61 35.88
N SER A 465 -30.31 -47.37 36.33
CA SER A 465 -29.93 -46.87 37.66
C SER A 465 -28.41 -46.74 37.87
N GLY A 466 -27.86 -45.61 38.29
CA GLY A 466 -28.45 -44.35 38.71
C GLY A 466 -27.54 -43.70 39.75
N THR A 467 -27.36 -42.38 39.57
CA THR A 467 -27.07 -41.36 40.60
C THR A 467 -25.74 -41.37 41.35
N ASP A 468 -25.04 -40.24 41.17
CA ASP A 468 -24.44 -39.35 42.19
C ASP A 468 -23.38 -39.97 43.13
N ASP A 469 -22.29 -39.31 43.51
CA ASP A 469 -22.16 -37.93 43.92
C ASP A 469 -20.67 -37.60 44.12
N ASN A 470 -20.31 -36.33 43.95
CA ASN A 470 -19.29 -35.54 44.63
C ASN A 470 -17.92 -36.13 45.03
N GLY A 471 -16.85 -35.39 44.72
CA GLY A 471 -15.66 -35.39 45.59
C GLY A 471 -14.35 -34.93 45.00
N ALA A 472 -14.28 -33.63 44.75
CA ALA A 472 -13.12 -32.74 44.80
C ALA A 472 -11.74 -33.28 45.30
N THR A 473 -10.71 -32.77 44.61
CA THR A 473 -9.33 -32.46 45.06
C THR A 473 -8.33 -33.61 45.28
N SER A 474 -7.42 -33.79 44.32
CA SER A 474 -6.09 -33.13 44.30
C SER A 474 -5.50 -33.16 42.89
#